data_AF-A0ABD3FW00-F1
#
_entry.id   AF-A0ABD3FW00-F1
#
_cell.length_a   1.000
_cell.length_b   1.000
_cell.length_c   1.000
_cell.angle_alpha   90.00
_cell.angle_beta   90.00
_cell.angle_gamma   90.00
#
_symmetry.space_group_name_H-M   'P 1'
#
loop_
_entity.id
_entity.type
_entity.pdbx_description
1 polymer ?
#
loop_
_entity_poly.entity_id
_entity_poly.type
_entity_poly.pdbx_seq_one_letter_code
_entity_poly.pdbx_strand_id
1 'polypeptide(L)'
;MLPFSLTLLSKSVTGIALLRDLKIELTVAHPVPFTIRNQDSDHVKAFKWESIIDEHGQIIVLTEEQQRKRCQKYVKDNLRDVLVRENLCVVGAEEGPNILSVVVPGYDIELVGRTDLLIMSDVVKEYPHYMERLPGVKMLIDVKRNAKTDPGAVYQTVSELIALDFLASDLVMALLTDFTDYWEFFWISDRSNNYVNIRYVPVAHPSAAFAMIRVLLTQSDAEISFPWVEEPVKRCKLKQVLPASEGGGSSGIIEAIERYRDIESVLGPDTGMAREVGRQVVRSIPIFSMYT
;
A
#
# COMPACT_ATOMS: atom_id res chain seq x y z
N MET A 1 -11.89 -20.60 7.65
CA MET A 1 -10.52 -21.11 7.76
C MET A 1 -9.64 -20.06 7.10
N LEU A 2 -8.61 -19.59 7.81
CA LEU A 2 -8.10 -18.21 7.92
C LEU A 2 -7.95 -17.41 6.59
N PRO A 3 -8.35 -16.12 6.55
CA PRO A 3 -7.89 -15.21 5.51
C PRO A 3 -6.39 -14.94 5.73
N PHE A 4 -5.61 -15.05 4.67
CA PHE A 4 -4.18 -14.78 4.67
C PHE A 4 -3.95 -13.31 5.05
N SER A 5 -3.09 -13.11 6.04
CA SER A 5 -2.96 -11.88 6.82
C SER A 5 -1.49 -11.50 6.93
N LEU A 6 -1.19 -10.20 6.82
CA LEU A 6 0.06 -9.60 7.32
C LEU A 6 0.35 -10.14 8.72
N THR A 7 1.50 -10.80 8.90
CA THR A 7 1.96 -11.16 10.25
C THR A 7 2.92 -10.07 10.71
N LEU A 8 2.41 -9.08 11.44
CA LEU A 8 3.22 -8.04 12.08
C LEU A 8 4.14 -8.68 13.14
N LEU A 9 5.45 -8.66 12.88
CA LEU A 9 6.46 -9.26 13.75
C LEU A 9 7.25 -8.20 14.54
N SER A 10 6.55 -7.31 15.23
CA SER A 10 6.97 -6.82 16.54
C SER A 10 5.75 -6.24 17.28
N LYS A 11 5.56 -6.67 18.55
CA LYS A 11 4.46 -6.28 19.46
C LYS A 11 3.04 -6.20 18.86
N SER A 12 2.52 -7.21 18.13
CA SER A 12 1.07 -7.43 17.91
C SER A 12 0.21 -6.15 17.81
N VAL A 13 0.62 -5.20 16.96
CA VAL A 13 -0.12 -3.97 16.74
C VAL A 13 -1.19 -4.33 15.70
N THR A 14 -2.47 -4.36 16.08
CA THR A 14 -3.56 -4.54 15.10
C THR A 14 -3.50 -3.41 14.06
N GLY A 15 -4.03 -3.60 12.84
CA GLY A 15 -4.02 -2.51 11.84
C GLY A 15 -4.64 -1.20 12.36
N ILE A 16 -5.63 -1.29 13.25
CA ILE A 16 -6.19 -0.11 13.96
C ILE A 16 -5.13 0.58 14.84
N ALA A 17 -4.34 -0.18 15.58
CA ALA A 17 -3.29 0.38 16.42
C ALA A 17 -2.15 0.97 15.57
N LEU A 18 -1.83 0.38 14.41
CA LEU A 18 -0.85 0.93 13.47
C LEU A 18 -1.27 2.32 12.99
N LEU A 19 -2.51 2.46 12.55
CA LEU A 19 -3.05 3.74 12.10
C LEU A 19 -3.03 4.77 13.22
N ARG A 20 -3.35 4.37 14.46
CA ARG A 20 -3.26 5.26 15.62
C ARG A 20 -1.83 5.72 15.89
N ASP A 21 -0.86 4.80 15.87
CA ASP A 21 0.54 5.10 16.17
C ASP A 21 1.17 6.02 15.12
N LEU A 22 0.73 5.89 13.86
CA LEU A 22 1.14 6.75 12.75
C LEU A 22 0.29 8.04 12.63
N LYS A 23 -0.69 8.24 13.52
CA LYS A 23 -1.68 9.33 13.44
C LYS A 23 -2.33 9.40 12.05
N ILE A 24 -2.83 8.27 11.57
CA ILE A 24 -3.52 8.16 10.27
C ILE A 24 -5.03 8.13 10.51
N GLU A 25 -5.75 8.93 9.73
CA GLU A 25 -7.21 8.90 9.62
C GLU A 25 -7.65 8.41 8.24
N LEU A 26 -8.78 7.70 8.20
CA LEU A 26 -9.43 7.27 6.97
C LEU A 26 -10.57 8.23 6.64
N THR A 27 -10.54 8.83 5.46
CA THR A 27 -11.57 9.79 5.03
C THR A 27 -12.18 9.37 3.69
N VAL A 28 -13.51 9.29 3.64
CA VAL A 28 -14.21 8.97 2.40
C VAL A 28 -14.15 10.14 1.43
N ALA A 29 -13.83 9.88 0.16
CA ALA A 29 -14.04 10.78 -0.94
C ALA A 29 -15.41 10.51 -1.57
N HIS A 30 -16.09 11.56 -2.04
CA HIS A 30 -17.46 11.44 -2.54
C HIS A 30 -17.47 10.83 -3.95
N PRO A 31 -18.12 9.67 -4.14
CA PRO A 31 -18.27 9.10 -5.47
C PRO A 31 -19.33 9.86 -6.28
N VAL A 32 -19.04 10.07 -7.56
CA VAL A 32 -19.99 10.64 -8.53
C VAL A 32 -20.67 9.49 -9.30
N PRO A 33 -22.00 9.54 -9.52
CA PRO A 33 -22.70 8.50 -10.25
C PRO A 33 -22.09 8.21 -11.62
N PHE A 34 -21.81 6.93 -11.87
CA PHE A 34 -21.32 6.47 -13.16
C PHE A 34 -22.41 6.63 -14.21
N THR A 35 -22.26 7.59 -15.12
CA THR A 35 -23.11 7.70 -16.31
C THR A 35 -22.37 7.08 -17.50
N ILE A 36 -22.86 5.91 -17.96
CA ILE A 36 -22.41 5.32 -19.22
C ILE A 36 -22.92 6.23 -20.34
N ARG A 37 -22.12 7.22 -20.74
CA ARG A 37 -22.36 7.91 -22.00
C ARG A 37 -21.79 7.04 -23.11
N ASN A 38 -22.69 6.27 -23.73
CA ASN A 38 -22.54 5.54 -24.98
C ASN A 38 -21.20 5.74 -25.70
N GLN A 39 -20.33 4.70 -25.67
CA GLN A 39 -19.69 4.04 -26.81
C GLN A 39 -18.48 3.20 -26.32
N ASP A 40 -18.51 1.90 -26.60
CA ASP A 40 -17.35 1.02 -26.78
C ASP A 40 -16.32 0.81 -25.65
N SER A 41 -16.74 0.76 -24.39
CA SER A 41 -15.96 0.04 -23.37
C SER A 41 -16.69 -1.24 -22.99
N ASP A 42 -16.09 -2.39 -23.29
CA ASP A 42 -16.55 -3.72 -22.88
C ASP A 42 -17.18 -3.68 -21.49
N HIS A 43 -18.47 -4.06 -21.41
CA HIS A 43 -19.14 -4.24 -20.13
C HIS A 43 -18.37 -5.30 -19.33
N VAL A 44 -17.55 -4.85 -18.38
CA VAL A 44 -16.81 -5.75 -17.52
C VAL A 44 -17.82 -6.49 -16.64
N LYS A 45 -17.87 -7.81 -16.82
CA LYS A 45 -18.74 -8.69 -16.06
C LYS A 45 -18.15 -8.90 -14.67
N ALA A 46 -19.00 -8.90 -13.65
CA ALA A 46 -18.61 -9.27 -12.29
C ALA A 46 -17.90 -10.63 -12.26
N PHE A 47 -16.88 -10.73 -11.41
CA PHE A 47 -16.14 -11.97 -11.24
C PHE A 47 -17.03 -13.05 -10.64
N LYS A 48 -16.92 -14.27 -11.15
CA LYS A 48 -17.68 -15.40 -10.64
C LYS A 48 -16.83 -16.23 -9.70
N TRP A 49 -17.06 -16.05 -8.40
CA TRP A 49 -16.61 -16.94 -7.34
C TRP A 49 -17.32 -18.30 -7.43
N GLU A 50 -17.07 -19.05 -8.50
CA GLU A 50 -17.67 -20.36 -8.75
C GLU A 50 -16.63 -21.48 -8.64
N SER A 51 -17.11 -22.60 -8.13
CA SER A 51 -16.71 -23.96 -8.49
C SER A 51 -16.97 -24.22 -9.98
N ILE A 52 -16.07 -24.89 -10.68
CA ILE A 52 -16.32 -25.25 -12.08
C ILE A 52 -17.26 -26.46 -12.13
N ILE A 53 -18.15 -26.49 -13.11
CA ILE A 53 -18.92 -27.71 -13.43
C ILE A 53 -18.06 -28.54 -14.39
N ASP A 54 -17.72 -29.76 -14.00
CA ASP A 54 -16.96 -30.66 -14.88
C ASP A 54 -17.81 -31.18 -16.05
N GLU A 55 -17.18 -31.93 -16.95
CA GLU A 55 -17.85 -32.54 -18.11
C GLU A 55 -18.99 -33.51 -17.75
N HIS A 56 -19.10 -33.90 -16.47
CA HIS A 56 -20.13 -34.78 -15.91
C HIS A 56 -21.20 -34.02 -15.10
N GLY A 57 -21.15 -32.69 -15.07
CA GLY A 57 -22.12 -31.89 -14.31
C GLY A 57 -21.82 -31.75 -12.82
N GLN A 58 -20.64 -32.17 -12.33
CA GLN A 58 -20.25 -32.04 -10.93
C GLN A 58 -19.66 -30.68 -10.60
N ILE A 59 -20.08 -30.13 -9.47
CA ILE A 59 -19.57 -28.88 -8.91
C ILE A 59 -18.21 -29.14 -8.25
N ILE A 60 -17.12 -28.75 -8.92
CA ILE A 60 -15.75 -28.81 -8.39
C ILE A 60 -15.44 -27.52 -7.65
N VAL A 61 -15.35 -27.59 -6.32
CA VAL A 61 -14.82 -26.50 -5.49
C VAL A 61 -13.35 -26.27 -5.86
N LEU A 62 -13.06 -25.09 -6.43
CA LEU A 62 -11.70 -24.71 -6.77
C LEU A 62 -10.87 -24.48 -5.50
N THR A 63 -9.61 -24.90 -5.56
CA THR A 63 -8.59 -24.57 -4.56
C THR A 63 -8.30 -23.06 -4.55
N GLU A 64 -7.75 -22.55 -3.45
CA GLU A 64 -7.34 -21.15 -3.35
C GLU A 64 -6.33 -20.77 -4.45
N GLU A 65 -5.37 -21.64 -4.77
CA GLU A 65 -4.41 -21.41 -5.86
C GLU A 65 -5.10 -21.27 -7.23
N GLN A 66 -6.12 -22.09 -7.49
CA GLN A 66 -6.90 -21.97 -8.72
C GLN A 66 -7.71 -20.67 -8.75
N GLN A 67 -8.28 -20.24 -7.62
CA GLN A 67 -8.97 -18.96 -7.53
C GLN A 67 -8.01 -17.79 -7.75
N ARG A 68 -6.81 -17.81 -7.16
CA ARG A 68 -5.76 -16.80 -7.38
C ARG A 68 -5.40 -16.65 -8.85
N LYS A 69 -5.16 -17.77 -9.54
CA LYS A 69 -4.87 -17.77 -10.99
C LYS A 69 -6.02 -17.18 -11.80
N ARG A 70 -7.27 -17.45 -11.43
CA ARG A 70 -8.46 -16.87 -12.08
C ARG A 70 -8.60 -15.38 -11.80
N CYS A 71 -8.38 -14.93 -10.57
CA CYS A 71 -8.35 -13.52 -10.18
C CYS A 71 -7.29 -12.75 -10.96
N GLN A 72 -6.06 -13.25 -10.97
CA GLN A 72 -4.96 -12.64 -11.73
C GLN A 72 -5.29 -12.56 -13.23
N LYS A 73 -5.85 -13.64 -13.80
CA LYS A 73 -6.28 -13.67 -15.20
C LYS A 73 -7.39 -12.66 -15.47
N TYR A 74 -8.37 -12.54 -14.58
CA TYR A 74 -9.47 -11.58 -14.70
C TYR A 74 -8.96 -10.13 -14.76
N VAL A 75 -8.00 -9.77 -13.90
CA VAL A 75 -7.38 -8.43 -13.96
C VAL A 75 -6.58 -8.24 -15.26
N LYS A 76 -5.76 -9.24 -15.64
CA LYS A 76 -4.96 -9.20 -16.89
C LYS A 76 -5.82 -9.03 -18.14
N ASP A 77 -6.89 -9.80 -18.25
CA ASP A 77 -7.76 -9.79 -19.44
C ASP A 77 -8.48 -8.43 -19.55
N ASN A 78 -8.99 -7.88 -18.44
CA ASN A 78 -9.69 -6.59 -18.43
C ASN A 78 -8.77 -5.36 -18.53
N LEU A 79 -7.46 -5.51 -18.35
CA LEU A 79 -6.49 -4.40 -18.46
C LEU A 79 -5.48 -4.60 -19.60
N ARG A 80 -5.66 -5.61 -20.46
CA ARG A 80 -4.68 -6.04 -21.46
C ARG A 80 -4.06 -4.89 -22.25
N ASP A 81 -4.90 -4.03 -22.84
CA ASP A 81 -4.42 -2.98 -23.74
C ASP A 81 -3.58 -1.93 -23.01
N VAL A 82 -4.00 -1.52 -21.81
CA VAL A 82 -3.24 -0.54 -21.02
C VAL A 82 -1.97 -1.15 -20.45
N LEU A 83 -1.99 -2.42 -20.03
CA LEU A 83 -0.79 -3.10 -19.54
C LEU A 83 0.28 -3.19 -20.63
N VAL A 84 -0.11 -3.54 -21.86
CA VAL A 84 0.82 -3.60 -23.00
C VAL A 84 1.35 -2.21 -23.35
N ARG A 85 0.47 -1.21 -23.43
CA ARG A 85 0.86 0.16 -23.80
C ARG A 85 1.83 0.80 -22.81
N GLU A 86 1.60 0.59 -21.52
CA GLU A 86 2.38 1.21 -20.44
C GLU A 86 3.58 0.34 -19.98
N ASN A 87 3.85 -0.79 -20.64
CA ASN A 87 4.88 -1.77 -20.25
C ASN A 87 4.73 -2.26 -18.79
N LEU A 88 3.49 -2.60 -18.43
CA LEU A 88 3.10 -3.06 -17.11
C LEU A 88 2.63 -4.52 -17.14
N CYS A 89 2.60 -5.15 -15.98
CA CYS A 89 2.04 -6.47 -15.79
C CYS A 89 1.38 -6.64 -14.42
N VAL A 90 0.50 -7.64 -14.34
CA VAL A 90 -0.11 -8.08 -13.09
C VAL A 90 0.66 -9.29 -12.59
N VAL A 91 1.25 -9.20 -11.41
CA VAL A 91 1.94 -10.31 -10.73
C VAL A 91 1.14 -10.75 -9.51
N GLY A 92 1.15 -12.05 -9.23
CA GLY A 92 0.66 -12.58 -7.96
C GLY A 92 1.80 -12.47 -6.94
N ALA A 93 1.54 -11.86 -5.79
CA ALA A 93 2.55 -11.52 -4.79
C ALA A 93 2.45 -12.39 -3.51
N GLU A 94 1.63 -13.43 -3.56
CA GLU A 94 1.32 -14.28 -2.40
C GLU A 94 2.38 -15.34 -2.13
N GLU A 95 3.14 -15.75 -3.14
CA GLU A 95 4.16 -16.79 -3.06
C GLU A 95 5.56 -16.16 -3.13
N GLY A 96 6.49 -16.65 -2.29
CA GLY A 96 7.86 -16.13 -2.22
C GLY A 96 8.19 -15.40 -0.91
N PRO A 97 9.17 -14.47 -0.90
CA PRO A 97 9.54 -13.70 0.29
C PRO A 97 8.47 -12.66 0.66
N ASN A 98 8.56 -12.10 1.87
CA ASN A 98 7.67 -11.03 2.32
C ASN A 98 8.05 -9.71 1.62
N ILE A 99 7.55 -9.52 0.41
CA ILE A 99 7.92 -8.38 -0.45
C ILE A 99 7.44 -7.03 0.11
N LEU A 100 6.50 -7.01 1.05
CA LEU A 100 6.05 -5.81 1.76
C LEU A 100 6.66 -5.70 3.16
N SER A 101 7.92 -6.13 3.30
CA SER A 101 8.70 -5.96 4.53
C SER A 101 9.38 -4.60 4.58
N VAL A 102 9.04 -3.77 5.57
CA VAL A 102 9.64 -2.44 5.74
C VAL A 102 9.67 -2.00 7.20
N VAL A 103 10.76 -1.36 7.60
CA VAL A 103 10.88 -0.63 8.86
C VAL A 103 10.41 0.80 8.63
N VAL A 104 9.45 1.27 9.41
CA VAL A 104 8.90 2.62 9.28
C VAL A 104 9.91 3.63 9.84
N PRO A 105 10.50 4.52 9.03
CA PRO A 105 11.52 5.45 9.50
C PRO A 105 10.99 6.38 10.60
N GLY A 106 11.71 6.44 11.73
CA GLY A 106 11.34 7.27 12.88
C GLY A 106 10.36 6.62 13.86
N TYR A 107 9.90 5.39 13.58
CA TYR A 107 8.96 4.66 14.43
C TYR A 107 9.52 3.27 14.77
N ASP A 108 9.20 2.78 15.97
CA ASP A 108 9.50 1.39 16.38
C ASP A 108 8.44 0.44 15.80
N ILE A 109 8.30 0.46 14.47
CA ILE A 109 7.28 -0.28 13.72
C ILE A 109 7.95 -0.99 12.55
N GLU A 110 7.75 -2.30 12.49
CA GLU A 110 8.14 -3.13 11.37
C GLU A 110 6.88 -3.77 10.75
N LEU A 111 6.65 -3.49 9.47
CA LEU A 111 5.61 -4.12 8.68
C LEU A 111 6.22 -5.29 7.93
N VAL A 112 5.59 -6.47 8.03
CA VAL A 112 6.09 -7.70 7.40
C VAL A 112 4.93 -8.45 6.77
N GLY A 113 4.89 -8.47 5.44
CA GLY A 113 3.79 -9.14 4.76
C GLY A 113 3.91 -9.21 3.25
N ARG A 114 2.77 -9.44 2.63
CA ARG A 114 2.55 -9.66 1.21
C ARG A 114 1.24 -9.01 0.81
N THR A 115 0.89 -9.15 -0.46
CA THR A 115 -0.41 -8.77 -1.01
C THR A 115 -0.80 -9.79 -2.06
N ASP A 116 -2.04 -9.73 -2.55
CA ASP A 116 -2.54 -10.72 -3.50
C ASP A 116 -2.00 -10.45 -4.90
N LEU A 117 -2.19 -9.22 -5.40
CA LEU A 117 -1.71 -8.81 -6.72
C LEU A 117 -1.00 -7.47 -6.68
N LEU A 118 0.00 -7.31 -7.54
CA LEU A 118 0.64 -6.03 -7.85
C LEU A 118 0.52 -5.72 -9.33
N ILE A 119 0.36 -4.44 -9.65
CA ILE A 119 0.56 -3.90 -11.00
C ILE A 119 1.86 -3.11 -11.01
N MET A 120 2.81 -3.55 -11.84
CA MET A 120 4.17 -3.01 -11.90
C MET A 120 4.81 -3.19 -13.28
N SER A 121 6.01 -2.67 -13.47
CA SER A 121 6.75 -2.80 -14.72
C SER A 121 6.90 -4.26 -15.13
N ASP A 122 6.71 -4.53 -16.43
CA ASP A 122 6.79 -5.89 -16.96
C ASP A 122 8.22 -6.43 -17.12
N VAL A 123 9.24 -5.64 -16.77
CA VAL A 123 10.64 -6.08 -16.63
C VAL A 123 10.78 -7.30 -15.72
N VAL A 124 9.89 -7.45 -14.74
CA VAL A 124 9.88 -8.61 -13.83
C VAL A 124 9.50 -9.93 -14.50
N LYS A 125 8.91 -9.90 -15.70
CA LYS A 125 8.67 -11.12 -16.49
C LYS A 125 9.97 -11.71 -17.02
N GLU A 126 10.91 -10.85 -17.41
CA GLU A 126 12.23 -11.25 -17.90
C GLU A 126 13.21 -11.46 -16.74
N TYR A 127 13.10 -10.64 -15.69
CA TYR A 127 13.96 -10.68 -14.51
C TYR A 127 13.13 -10.84 -13.22
N PRO A 128 12.63 -12.05 -12.89
CA PRO A 128 11.77 -12.28 -11.72
C PRO A 128 12.36 -11.83 -10.38
N HIS A 129 13.69 -11.88 -10.25
CA HIS A 129 14.39 -11.44 -9.03
C HIS A 129 14.31 -9.92 -8.79
N TYR A 130 13.89 -9.12 -9.78
CA TYR A 130 13.63 -7.69 -9.58
C TYR A 130 12.30 -7.41 -8.88
N MET A 131 11.44 -8.42 -8.71
CA MET A 131 10.16 -8.25 -8.02
C MET A 131 10.32 -7.67 -6.62
N GLU A 132 11.36 -8.05 -5.87
CA GLU A 132 11.65 -7.54 -4.52
C GLU A 132 11.97 -6.03 -4.49
N ARG A 133 12.34 -5.45 -5.64
CA ARG A 133 12.62 -4.00 -5.79
C ARG A 133 11.41 -3.21 -6.26
N LEU A 134 10.29 -3.87 -6.50
CA LEU A 134 9.01 -3.29 -6.90
C LEU A 134 9.11 -2.27 -8.07
N PRO A 135 9.79 -2.60 -9.19
CA PRO A 135 10.10 -1.63 -10.25
C PRO A 135 8.83 -1.06 -10.89
N GLY A 136 8.69 0.26 -10.84
CA GLY A 136 7.56 0.96 -11.46
C GLY A 136 6.19 0.51 -10.94
N VAL A 137 6.11 0.03 -9.70
CA VAL A 137 4.85 -0.40 -9.09
C VAL A 137 3.85 0.77 -9.04
N LYS A 138 2.61 0.51 -9.45
CA LYS A 138 1.54 1.52 -9.52
C LYS A 138 0.46 1.28 -8.48
N MET A 139 0.12 0.02 -8.22
CA MET A 139 -0.88 -0.31 -7.21
C MET A 139 -0.78 -1.75 -6.72
N LEU A 140 -1.30 -1.98 -5.51
CA LEU A 140 -1.66 -3.30 -5.00
C LEU A 140 -3.16 -3.54 -5.11
N ILE A 141 -3.54 -4.81 -5.20
CA ILE A 141 -4.94 -5.26 -5.16
C ILE A 141 -5.02 -6.38 -4.12
N ASP A 142 -5.75 -6.12 -3.04
CA ASP A 142 -6.09 -7.07 -1.98
C ASP A 142 -7.48 -7.63 -2.28
N VAL A 143 -7.56 -8.95 -2.47
CA VAL A 143 -8.73 -9.66 -2.96
C VAL A 143 -9.33 -10.50 -1.84
N LYS A 144 -10.43 -10.04 -1.26
CA LYS A 144 -11.13 -10.74 -0.18
C LYS A 144 -12.52 -11.15 -0.65
N ARG A 145 -12.81 -12.45 -0.70
CA ARG A 145 -14.16 -12.96 -1.06
C ARG A 145 -15.28 -12.37 -0.20
N ASN A 146 -14.97 -12.09 1.07
CA ASN A 146 -15.91 -11.52 2.04
C ASN A 146 -15.51 -10.09 2.44
N ALA A 147 -14.86 -9.32 1.55
CA ALA A 147 -14.34 -7.99 1.85
C ALA A 147 -15.36 -7.09 2.58
N LYS A 148 -16.60 -7.10 2.10
CA LYS A 148 -17.72 -6.29 2.62
C LYS A 148 -18.11 -6.61 4.07
N THR A 149 -17.84 -7.83 4.54
CA THR A 149 -18.24 -8.31 5.88
C THR A 149 -17.06 -8.58 6.80
N ASP A 150 -15.83 -8.42 6.32
CA ASP A 150 -14.62 -8.56 7.11
C ASP A 150 -14.16 -7.19 7.65
N PRO A 151 -14.38 -6.89 8.94
CA PRO A 151 -13.99 -5.61 9.52
C PRO A 151 -12.47 -5.42 9.57
N GLY A 152 -11.66 -6.48 9.43
CA GLY A 152 -10.21 -6.42 9.39
C GLY A 152 -9.64 -6.09 8.00
N ALA A 153 -10.41 -6.31 6.94
CA ALA A 153 -9.93 -6.22 5.56
C ALA A 153 -9.42 -4.81 5.23
N VAL A 154 -10.19 -3.78 5.55
CA VAL A 154 -9.79 -2.37 5.31
C VAL A 154 -8.46 -2.05 6.00
N TYR A 155 -8.32 -2.41 7.28
CA TYR A 155 -7.09 -2.12 8.02
C TYR A 155 -5.89 -2.90 7.50
N GLN A 156 -6.08 -4.12 7.03
CA GLN A 156 -5.03 -4.89 6.38
C GLN A 156 -4.61 -4.22 5.07
N THR A 157 -5.55 -3.92 4.17
CA THR A 157 -5.25 -3.28 2.89
C THR A 157 -4.54 -1.94 3.07
N VAL A 158 -4.96 -1.13 4.06
CA VAL A 158 -4.29 0.13 4.38
C VAL A 158 -2.88 -0.10 4.93
N SER A 159 -2.67 -1.15 5.74
CA SER A 159 -1.32 -1.52 6.21
C SER A 159 -0.41 -1.94 5.05
N GLU A 160 -0.95 -2.67 4.07
CA GLU A 160 -0.23 -3.03 2.84
C GLU A 160 0.08 -1.79 2.00
N LEU A 161 -0.84 -0.82 1.89
CA LEU A 161 -0.63 0.45 1.20
C LEU A 161 0.51 1.24 1.85
N ILE A 162 0.53 1.33 3.18
CA ILE A 162 1.59 1.99 3.94
C ILE A 162 2.94 1.34 3.64
N ALA A 163 3.01 0.00 3.72
CA ALA A 163 4.25 -0.72 3.43
C ALA A 163 4.71 -0.50 1.98
N LEU A 164 3.80 -0.61 1.02
CA LEU A 164 4.08 -0.38 -0.39
C LEU A 164 4.57 1.05 -0.64
N ASP A 165 3.95 2.06 -0.03
CA ASP A 165 4.36 3.45 -0.23
C ASP A 165 5.78 3.72 0.27
N PHE A 166 6.20 3.12 1.38
CA PHE A 166 7.58 3.27 1.84
C PHE A 166 8.60 2.61 0.90
N LEU A 167 8.24 1.46 0.33
CA LEU A 167 9.13 0.69 -0.55
C LEU A 167 9.18 1.25 -1.97
N ALA A 168 8.07 1.78 -2.47
CA ALA A 168 7.96 2.28 -3.83
C ALA A 168 8.60 3.68 -3.98
N SER A 169 9.30 3.89 -5.10
CA SER A 169 9.75 5.24 -5.49
C SER A 169 8.60 6.15 -5.87
N ASP A 170 7.58 5.59 -6.52
CA ASP A 170 6.47 6.30 -7.14
C ASP A 170 5.27 6.44 -6.17
N LEU A 171 4.28 7.25 -6.56
CA LEU A 171 2.98 7.33 -5.90
C LEU A 171 2.16 6.08 -6.22
N VAL A 172 1.64 5.43 -5.19
CA VAL A 172 0.90 4.16 -5.29
C VAL A 172 -0.54 4.31 -4.81
N MET A 173 -1.39 3.37 -5.23
CA MET A 173 -2.74 3.20 -4.69
C MET A 173 -2.96 1.75 -4.25
N ALA A 174 -3.98 1.52 -3.43
CA ALA A 174 -4.46 0.19 -3.08
C ALA A 174 -5.91 0.00 -3.50
N LEU A 175 -6.30 -1.24 -3.80
CA LEU A 175 -7.67 -1.63 -4.07
C LEU A 175 -8.02 -2.81 -3.18
N LEU A 176 -9.05 -2.66 -2.34
CA LEU A 176 -9.72 -3.79 -1.66
C LEU A 176 -10.95 -4.18 -2.47
N THR A 177 -11.05 -5.46 -2.83
CA THR A 177 -12.16 -5.91 -3.68
C THR A 177 -12.52 -7.38 -3.49
N ASP A 178 -13.77 -7.71 -3.81
CA ASP A 178 -14.19 -9.09 -4.07
C ASP A 178 -14.34 -9.36 -5.58
N PHE A 179 -13.99 -8.41 -6.44
CA PHE A 179 -14.22 -8.40 -7.88
C PHE A 179 -15.68 -8.59 -8.34
N THR A 180 -16.65 -8.59 -7.41
CA THR A 180 -18.09 -8.65 -7.68
C THR A 180 -18.69 -7.26 -7.53
N ASP A 181 -19.13 -6.91 -6.33
CA ASP A 181 -19.87 -5.70 -6.00
C ASP A 181 -19.16 -4.84 -4.95
N TYR A 182 -17.98 -5.24 -4.50
CA TYR A 182 -17.18 -4.48 -3.55
C TYR A 182 -15.85 -4.03 -4.17
N TRP A 183 -15.67 -2.72 -4.26
CA TRP A 183 -14.48 -2.08 -4.84
C TRP A 183 -14.18 -0.81 -4.06
N GLU A 184 -13.12 -0.81 -3.26
CA GLU A 184 -12.69 0.38 -2.51
C GLU A 184 -11.24 0.72 -2.86
N PHE A 185 -11.04 1.91 -3.41
CA PHE A 185 -9.73 2.42 -3.75
C PHE A 185 -9.20 3.30 -2.63
N PHE A 186 -7.93 3.15 -2.26
CA PHE A 186 -7.26 3.89 -1.19
C PHE A 186 -6.01 4.59 -1.71
N TRP A 187 -5.73 5.79 -1.19
CA TRP A 187 -4.50 6.53 -1.46
C TRP A 187 -4.13 7.45 -0.29
N ILE A 188 -2.84 7.74 -0.17
CA ILE A 188 -2.32 8.72 0.80
C ILE A 188 -2.51 10.10 0.19
N SER A 189 -3.25 10.98 0.89
CA SER A 189 -3.68 12.28 0.36
C SER A 189 -2.82 13.42 0.88
N ASP A 190 -3.09 13.90 2.09
CA ASP A 190 -2.44 15.05 2.69
C ASP A 190 -2.32 14.87 4.21
N ARG A 191 -1.90 15.93 4.90
CA ARG A 191 -1.91 16.00 6.35
C ARG A 191 -2.81 17.15 6.78
N SER A 192 -3.73 16.89 7.70
CA SER A 192 -4.54 17.91 8.35
C SER A 192 -4.51 17.70 9.87
N ASN A 193 -4.40 18.77 10.65
CA ASN A 193 -4.50 18.72 12.12
C ASN A 193 -3.63 17.65 12.82
N ASN A 194 -2.39 17.46 12.35
CA ASN A 194 -1.46 16.41 12.81
C ASN A 194 -1.80 14.96 12.48
N TYR A 195 -2.86 14.73 11.70
CA TYR A 195 -3.20 13.44 11.14
C TYR A 195 -2.85 13.38 9.66
N VAL A 196 -2.31 12.25 9.24
CA VAL A 196 -2.18 11.91 7.82
C VAL A 196 -3.53 11.36 7.35
N ASN A 197 -4.04 11.89 6.24
CA ASN A 197 -5.27 11.44 5.64
C ASN A 197 -4.98 10.39 4.57
N ILE A 198 -5.42 9.17 4.82
CA ILE A 198 -5.62 8.18 3.75
C ILE A 198 -7.06 8.31 3.30
N ARG A 199 -7.25 8.71 2.05
CA ARG A 199 -8.58 8.83 1.45
C ARG A 199 -8.96 7.53 0.78
N TYR A 200 -10.26 7.25 0.78
CA TYR A 200 -10.80 6.10 0.06
C TYR A 200 -12.09 6.44 -0.68
N VAL A 201 -12.37 5.74 -1.78
CA VAL A 201 -13.62 5.88 -2.53
C VAL A 201 -14.21 4.51 -2.88
N PRO A 202 -15.47 4.25 -2.51
CA PRO A 202 -16.19 3.07 -2.98
C PRO A 202 -16.66 3.27 -4.42
N VAL A 203 -16.52 2.23 -5.23
CA VAL A 203 -16.94 2.21 -6.63
C VAL A 203 -17.98 1.11 -6.84
N ALA A 204 -19.12 1.48 -7.40
CA ALA A 204 -20.33 0.63 -7.38
C ALA A 204 -20.27 -0.61 -8.28
N HIS A 205 -19.47 -0.62 -9.35
CA HIS A 205 -19.44 -1.75 -10.29
C HIS A 205 -18.11 -1.93 -11.02
N PRO A 206 -17.84 -3.15 -11.55
CA PRO A 206 -16.56 -3.50 -12.16
C PRO A 206 -16.11 -2.56 -13.28
N SER A 207 -17.01 -2.18 -14.20
CA SER A 207 -16.62 -1.29 -15.32
C SER A 207 -16.06 0.05 -14.84
N ALA A 208 -16.63 0.65 -13.80
CA ALA A 208 -16.13 1.91 -13.25
C ALA A 208 -14.78 1.69 -12.55
N ALA A 209 -14.65 0.59 -11.81
CA ALA A 209 -13.40 0.26 -11.12
C ALA A 209 -12.25 0.04 -12.12
N PHE A 210 -12.47 -0.74 -13.19
CA PHE A 210 -11.46 -0.93 -14.23
C PHE A 210 -11.17 0.34 -15.02
N ALA A 211 -12.16 1.20 -15.24
CA ALA A 211 -11.93 2.49 -15.87
C ALA A 211 -11.07 3.41 -14.97
N MET A 212 -11.28 3.38 -13.65
CA MET A 212 -10.43 4.06 -12.67
C MET A 212 -8.99 3.52 -12.69
N ILE A 213 -8.83 2.19 -12.72
CA ILE A 213 -7.49 1.58 -12.86
C ILE A 213 -6.83 2.04 -14.16
N ARG A 214 -7.52 2.02 -15.30
CA ARG A 214 -6.94 2.47 -16.59
C ARG A 214 -6.43 3.91 -16.52
N VAL A 215 -7.22 4.83 -15.95
CA VAL A 215 -6.80 6.23 -15.78
C VAL A 215 -5.56 6.31 -14.90
N LEU A 216 -5.55 5.61 -13.76
CA LEU A 216 -4.39 5.54 -12.86
C LEU A 216 -3.12 5.04 -13.56
N LEU A 217 -3.22 3.99 -14.38
CA LEU A 217 -2.06 3.42 -15.05
C LEU A 217 -1.49 4.34 -16.15
N THR A 218 -2.31 5.21 -16.71
CA THR A 218 -1.90 6.16 -17.77
C THR A 218 -1.43 7.51 -17.27
N GLN A 219 -1.75 7.88 -16.02
CA GLN A 219 -1.41 9.18 -15.47
C GLN A 219 -0.39 9.04 -14.34
N SER A 220 0.75 9.71 -14.48
CA SER A 220 1.80 9.76 -13.46
C SER A 220 1.61 10.91 -12.46
N ASP A 221 0.62 11.76 -12.67
CA ASP A 221 0.49 13.03 -11.94
C ASP A 221 0.07 12.82 -10.49
N ALA A 222 0.55 13.70 -9.60
CA ALA A 222 0.16 13.67 -8.19
C ALA A 222 -1.33 13.95 -7.99
N GLU A 223 -1.95 14.68 -8.91
CA GLU A 223 -3.38 14.99 -8.91
C GLU A 223 -4.03 14.36 -10.14
N ILE A 224 -4.97 13.44 -9.92
CA ILE A 224 -5.69 12.73 -10.99
C ILE A 224 -7.16 13.10 -10.92
N SER A 225 -7.71 13.57 -12.04
CA SER A 225 -9.15 13.79 -12.17
C SER A 225 -9.82 12.50 -12.62
N PHE A 226 -10.60 11.88 -11.74
CA PHE A 226 -11.46 10.75 -12.09
C PHE A 226 -12.89 11.26 -12.35
N PRO A 227 -13.54 10.88 -13.46
CA PRO A 227 -14.94 11.24 -13.71
C PRO A 227 -15.94 10.75 -12.66
N TRP A 228 -15.50 9.85 -11.77
CA TRP A 228 -16.33 9.17 -10.76
C TRP A 228 -16.02 9.59 -9.33
N VAL A 229 -15.17 10.60 -9.16
CA VAL A 229 -14.83 11.18 -7.85
C VAL A 229 -15.08 12.68 -7.95
N GLU A 230 -15.80 13.24 -6.98
CA GLU A 230 -16.25 14.64 -7.04
C GLU A 230 -15.08 15.62 -7.06
N GLU A 231 -14.04 15.29 -6.29
CA GLU A 231 -12.81 16.06 -6.18
C GLU A 231 -11.66 15.32 -6.88
N PRO A 232 -10.68 16.05 -7.46
CA PRO A 232 -9.45 15.45 -7.92
C PRO A 232 -8.75 14.65 -6.82
N VAL A 233 -8.26 13.47 -7.19
CA VAL A 233 -7.50 12.58 -6.30
C VAL A 233 -6.08 13.09 -6.19
N LYS A 234 -5.79 13.79 -5.09
CA LYS A 234 -4.45 14.25 -4.72
C LYS A 234 -3.73 13.17 -3.94
N ARG A 235 -2.53 12.81 -4.39
CA ARG A 235 -1.69 11.76 -3.83
C ARG A 235 -0.36 12.33 -3.38
N CYS A 236 0.16 11.85 -2.26
CA CYS A 236 1.52 12.18 -1.81
C CYS A 236 2.23 10.95 -1.22
N LYS A 237 3.54 11.09 -0.95
CA LYS A 237 4.29 10.05 -0.24
C LYS A 237 4.09 10.18 1.26
N LEU A 238 3.84 9.06 1.92
CA LEU A 238 3.62 9.00 3.37
C LEU A 238 4.79 9.60 4.16
N LYS A 239 6.03 9.31 3.75
CA LYS A 239 7.25 9.86 4.37
C LYS A 239 7.32 11.40 4.37
N GLN A 240 6.57 12.08 3.50
CA GLN A 240 6.54 13.55 3.42
C GLN A 240 5.52 14.16 4.37
N VAL A 241 4.50 13.39 4.77
CA VAL A 241 3.36 13.87 5.55
C VAL A 241 3.31 13.32 6.97
N LEU A 242 4.03 12.22 7.25
CA LEU A 242 4.09 11.67 8.59
C LEU A 242 4.61 12.67 9.62
N PRO A 243 4.02 12.69 10.83
CA PRO A 243 4.56 13.46 11.94
C PRO A 243 5.94 12.94 12.34
N ALA A 244 6.79 13.82 12.85
CA ALA A 244 7.96 13.37 13.59
C ALA A 244 7.47 12.61 14.83
N SER A 245 8.08 11.48 15.16
CA SER A 245 7.68 10.67 16.31
C SER A 245 7.81 11.46 17.61
N GLU A 246 6.69 11.70 18.29
CA GLU A 246 6.62 12.40 19.59
C GLU A 246 7.03 11.50 20.76
N GLY A 247 7.27 10.20 20.51
CA GLY A 247 7.41 9.16 21.53
C GLY A 247 8.76 8.44 21.55
N GLY A 248 9.80 8.99 20.92
CA GLY A 248 11.15 8.44 20.98
C GLY A 248 12.14 9.55 21.29
N GLY A 249 12.75 9.51 22.47
CA GLY A 249 13.95 10.30 22.77
C GLY A 249 15.13 10.05 21.80
N SER A 250 14.93 9.26 20.73
CA SER A 250 15.89 9.02 19.65
C SER A 250 15.80 10.05 18.52
N SER A 251 14.69 10.79 18.31
CA SER A 251 14.61 11.76 17.20
C SER A 251 15.64 12.88 17.37
N GLY A 252 15.77 13.41 18.59
CA GLY A 252 16.79 14.43 18.88
C GLY A 252 18.22 13.88 18.85
N ILE A 253 18.41 12.58 19.11
CA ILE A 253 19.73 11.95 19.18
C ILE A 253 20.24 11.59 17.80
N ILE A 254 19.40 11.01 16.95
CA ILE A 254 19.73 10.74 15.56
C ILE A 254 20.03 12.08 14.86
N GLU A 255 19.19 13.09 15.06
CA GLU A 255 19.43 14.44 14.52
C GLU A 255 20.69 15.10 15.10
N ALA A 256 21.05 14.84 16.37
CA ALA A 256 22.30 15.33 16.96
C ALA A 256 23.53 14.60 16.41
N ILE A 257 23.42 13.28 16.13
CA ILE A 257 24.48 12.49 15.49
C ILE A 257 24.68 12.93 14.05
N GLU A 258 23.60 13.11 13.29
CA GLU A 258 23.64 13.56 11.90
C GLU A 258 24.24 14.96 11.78
N ARG A 259 23.79 15.92 12.60
CA ARG A 259 24.40 17.27 12.65
C ARG A 259 25.87 17.24 13.01
N TYR A 260 26.29 16.37 13.95
CA TYR A 260 27.71 16.22 14.27
C TYR A 260 28.50 15.73 13.06
N ARG A 261 27.99 14.74 12.31
CA ARG A 261 28.66 14.23 11.11
C ARG A 261 28.73 15.27 9.99
N ASP A 262 27.67 16.04 9.80
CA ASP A 262 27.65 17.13 8.81
C ASP A 262 28.70 18.19 9.14
N ILE A 263 28.79 18.61 10.41
CA ILE A 263 29.77 19.59 10.87
C ILE A 263 31.20 19.03 10.78
N GLU A 264 31.41 17.79 11.22
CA GLU A 264 32.71 17.10 11.12
C GLU A 264 33.20 17.02 9.68
N SER A 265 32.30 16.82 8.70
CA SER A 265 32.65 16.74 7.28
C SER A 265 33.15 18.06 6.68
N VAL A 266 32.75 19.20 7.24
CA VAL A 266 33.09 20.54 6.75
C VAL A 266 34.23 21.17 7.55
N LEU A 267 34.21 21.01 8.87
CA LEU A 267 35.09 21.72 9.79
C LEU A 267 36.12 20.81 10.48
N GLY A 268 36.03 19.50 10.26
CA GLY A 268 36.82 18.50 10.99
C GLY A 268 36.24 18.16 12.37
N PRO A 269 36.82 17.16 13.07
CA PRO A 269 36.25 16.61 14.29
C PRO A 269 36.24 17.61 15.46
N ASP A 270 35.06 17.85 16.05
CA ASP A 270 34.89 18.64 17.25
C ASP A 270 34.67 17.74 18.48
N THR A 271 35.68 17.68 19.34
CA THR A 271 35.66 16.82 20.54
C THR A 271 34.64 17.26 21.60
N GLY A 272 34.29 18.55 21.65
CA GLY A 272 33.28 19.08 22.58
C GLY A 272 31.88 18.67 22.14
N MET A 273 31.61 18.80 20.84
CA MET A 273 30.35 18.38 20.23
C MET A 273 30.17 16.86 20.28
N ALA A 274 31.21 16.10 19.95
CA ALA A 274 31.20 14.63 20.06
C ALA A 274 30.87 14.17 21.49
N ARG A 275 31.41 14.86 22.50
CA ARG A 275 31.15 14.56 23.91
C ARG A 275 29.71 14.86 24.32
N GLU A 276 29.15 15.95 23.81
CA GLU A 276 27.76 16.32 24.11
C GLU A 276 26.76 15.37 23.44
N VAL A 277 26.98 15.02 22.17
CA VAL A 277 26.21 13.98 21.48
C VAL A 277 26.32 12.65 22.22
N GLY A 278 27.53 12.25 22.64
CA GLY A 278 27.75 11.05 23.44
C GLY A 278 26.98 11.06 24.79
N ARG A 279 26.91 12.21 25.46
CA ARG A 279 26.10 12.36 26.70
C ARG A 279 24.61 12.22 26.44
N GLN A 280 24.11 12.78 25.34
CA GLN A 280 22.70 12.64 24.95
C GLN A 280 22.37 11.18 24.62
N VAL A 281 23.25 10.47 23.92
CA VAL A 281 23.13 9.02 23.67
C VAL A 281 23.07 8.26 24.99
N VAL A 282 24.01 8.47 25.92
CA VAL A 282 24.05 7.76 27.21
C VAL A 282 22.77 8.01 28.04
N ARG A 283 22.27 9.25 28.08
CA ARG A 283 21.04 9.61 28.82
C ARG A 283 19.78 8.94 28.25
N SER A 284 19.78 8.57 26.97
CA SER A 284 18.66 7.86 26.37
C SER A 284 18.61 6.36 26.65
N ILE A 285 19.69 5.80 27.20
CA ILE A 285 19.73 4.38 27.58
C ILE A 285 19.05 4.23 28.94
N PRO A 286 17.95 3.45 29.05
CA PRO A 286 17.13 3.39 30.28
C PRO A 286 17.88 2.97 31.55
N ILE A 287 18.91 2.14 31.42
CA ILE A 287 19.75 1.68 32.55
C ILE A 287 20.64 2.82 33.09
N PHE A 288 21.00 3.79 32.25
CA PHE A 288 21.90 4.89 32.60
C PHE A 288 21.17 6.19 32.93
N SER A 289 19.85 6.27 32.73
CA SER A 289 19.07 7.47 33.06
C SER A 289 18.98 7.75 34.57
N MET A 290 19.35 6.78 35.42
CA MET A 290 19.33 6.92 36.89
C MET A 290 20.67 7.33 37.51
N TYR A 291 21.72 7.52 36.70
CA TYR A 291 23.09 7.81 37.18
C TYR A 291 23.62 9.19 36.76
N THR A 292 22.74 10.13 36.41
CA THR A 292 23.10 11.52 36.04
C THR A 292 22.31 12.54 36.81
#